data_AF-A0A3C0WJ97-F1
#
_entry.id   AF-A0A3C0WJ97-F1
#
_cell.length_a   1.000
_cell.length_b   1.000
_cell.length_c   1.000
_cell.angle_alpha   90.00
_cell.angle_beta   90.00
_cell.angle_gamma   90.00
#
_symmetry.space_group_name_H-M   'P 1'
#
loop_
_entity.id
_entity.type
_entity.pdbx_description
1 polymer ?
#
loop_
_entity_poly.entity_id
_entity_poly.type
_entity_poly.pdbx_seq_one_letter_code
_entity_poly.pdbx_strand_id
1 'polypeptide(L)'
;MGAETTLIPTYTPIRTDEEDVSVDQVFFGGVNVYLQQKFFLFRYIPRFIDRFLDVPWLIRKVSSKGMEIKPKQLGALTVSMLRGKNGHQRKEVKRLCSWLRKSLKPDVVVLSNLLIGGCAPSIRTDLDIPVFATLQGDDIFLDDLVEPYRSQ
;
A
#
# COMPACT_ATOMS: atom_id res chain seq x y z
N MET A 1 6.34 -30.79 -4.18
CA MET A 1 5.44 -29.92 -4.96
C MET A 1 5.68 -28.51 -4.47
N GLY A 2 6.12 -27.60 -5.34
CA GLY A 2 6.39 -26.21 -4.99
C GLY A 2 5.38 -25.30 -5.69
N ALA A 3 4.98 -24.23 -5.04
CA ALA A 3 4.28 -23.13 -5.69
C ALA A 3 5.32 -22.05 -6.04
N GLU A 4 5.24 -21.50 -7.24
CA GLU A 4 6.00 -20.29 -7.58
C GLU A 4 5.40 -19.13 -6.80
N THR A 5 6.23 -18.41 -6.05
CA THR A 5 5.80 -17.31 -5.19
C THR A 5 6.62 -16.08 -5.48
N THR A 6 5.96 -14.93 -5.54
CA THR A 6 6.60 -13.63 -5.74
C THR A 6 6.25 -12.73 -4.58
N LEU A 7 7.26 -12.20 -3.89
CA LEU A 7 7.07 -11.24 -2.82
C LEU A 7 6.98 -9.82 -3.41
N ILE A 8 5.88 -9.14 -3.12
CA ILE A 8 5.61 -7.80 -3.63
C ILE A 8 5.80 -6.80 -2.47
N PRO A 9 6.84 -5.95 -2.52
CA PRO A 9 7.03 -4.93 -1.49
C PRO A 9 5.89 -3.92 -1.52
N THR A 10 5.25 -3.70 -0.38
CA THR A 10 4.18 -2.71 -0.24
C THR A 10 4.71 -1.41 0.38
N TYR A 11 4.94 -1.38 1.68
CA TYR A 11 5.25 -0.12 2.37
C TYR A 11 6.73 0.28 2.36
N THR A 12 7.62 -0.71 2.40
CA THR A 12 9.06 -0.55 2.41
C THR A 12 9.70 -1.40 1.32
N PRO A 13 10.76 -0.90 0.67
CA PRO A 13 11.58 -1.74 -0.18
C PRO A 13 12.08 -2.95 0.62
N ILE A 14 11.97 -4.14 0.06
CA ILE A 14 12.60 -5.33 0.63
C ILE A 14 14.10 -5.19 0.36
N ARG A 15 14.91 -5.26 1.42
CA ARG A 15 16.36 -5.45 1.32
C ARG A 15 16.63 -6.86 1.81
N THR A 16 16.67 -7.83 0.89
CA THR A 16 17.10 -9.19 1.21
C THR A 16 18.59 -9.32 0.88
N ASP A 17 19.34 -9.97 1.77
CA ASP A 17 20.75 -10.32 1.56
C ASP A 17 20.92 -11.63 0.74
N GLU A 18 19.81 -12.19 0.21
CA GLU A 18 19.77 -13.37 -0.68
C GLU A 18 19.13 -13.01 -2.03
N GLU A 19 19.34 -13.86 -3.05
CA GLU A 19 18.92 -13.64 -4.45
C GLU A 19 17.54 -12.99 -4.57
N ASP A 20 17.55 -11.80 -5.17
CA ASP A 20 16.42 -10.88 -5.21
C ASP A 20 15.27 -11.43 -6.09
N VAL A 21 14.37 -12.17 -5.47
CA VAL A 21 13.09 -12.60 -6.06
C VAL A 21 11.99 -11.53 -5.91
N SER A 22 12.34 -10.33 -5.43
CA SER A 22 11.38 -9.24 -5.26
C SER A 22 11.27 -8.40 -6.52
N VAL A 23 10.05 -7.98 -6.86
CA VAL A 23 9.83 -7.09 -8.00
C VAL A 23 10.31 -5.69 -7.61
N ASP A 24 11.07 -5.05 -8.50
CA ASP A 24 11.61 -3.67 -8.42
C ASP A 24 10.55 -2.53 -8.25
N GLN A 25 9.32 -2.88 -7.87
CA GLN A 25 8.20 -1.95 -7.70
C GLN A 25 7.60 -2.04 -6.30
N VAL A 26 7.77 -0.97 -5.53
CA VAL A 26 7.10 -0.76 -4.24
C VAL A 26 5.68 -0.21 -4.47
N PHE A 27 4.66 -0.81 -3.86
CA PHE A 27 3.24 -0.38 -3.93
C PHE A 27 2.74 0.16 -2.61
N PHE A 28 2.18 1.37 -2.56
CA PHE A 28 1.87 2.05 -1.28
C PHE A 28 3.12 2.50 -0.50
N GLY A 29 4.15 2.95 -1.22
CA GLY A 29 5.34 3.55 -0.59
C GLY A 29 4.97 4.73 0.32
N GLY A 30 5.56 4.76 1.52
CA GLY A 30 5.13 5.65 2.61
C GLY A 30 5.06 7.14 2.25
N VAL A 31 6.01 7.65 1.45
CA VAL A 31 6.02 9.05 0.99
C VAL A 31 4.84 9.34 0.07
N ASN A 32 4.59 8.49 -0.93
CA ASN A 32 3.50 8.64 -1.88
C ASN A 32 2.14 8.55 -1.17
N VAL A 33 1.98 7.58 -0.26
CA VAL A 33 0.78 7.41 0.56
C VAL A 33 0.51 8.66 1.41
N TYR A 34 1.53 9.19 2.08
CA TYR A 34 1.42 10.40 2.88
C TYR A 34 1.03 11.63 2.05
N LEU A 35 1.66 11.83 0.88
CA LEU A 35 1.35 12.94 0.00
C LEU A 35 -0.07 12.87 -0.56
N GLN A 36 -0.53 11.68 -0.97
CA GLN A 36 -1.92 11.47 -1.41
C GLN A 36 -2.93 11.70 -0.27
N GLN A 37 -2.56 11.35 0.96
CA GLN A 37 -3.40 11.60 2.13
C GLN A 37 -3.54 13.09 2.39
N LYS A 38 -2.42 13.82 2.42
CA LYS A 38 -2.37 15.22 2.83
C LYS A 38 -2.80 16.20 1.74
N PHE A 39 -2.45 15.92 0.49
CA PHE A 39 -2.64 16.86 -0.62
C PHE A 39 -3.51 16.26 -1.71
N PHE A 40 -4.66 16.90 -1.96
CA PHE A 40 -5.61 16.45 -2.97
C PHE A 40 -4.99 16.29 -4.37
N LEU A 41 -4.09 17.21 -4.76
CA LEU A 41 -3.48 17.22 -6.09
C LEU A 41 -2.76 15.90 -6.39
N PHE A 42 -2.00 15.36 -5.44
CA PHE A 42 -1.20 14.14 -5.61
C PHE A 42 -2.04 12.88 -5.87
N ARG A 43 -3.36 12.95 -5.64
CA ARG A 43 -4.31 11.88 -5.98
C ARG A 43 -4.59 11.79 -7.48
N TYR A 44 -4.23 12.81 -8.26
CA TYR A 44 -4.53 12.92 -9.70
C TYR A 44 -3.30 13.18 -10.57
N ILE A 45 -2.18 13.61 -9.99
CA ILE A 45 -0.95 13.86 -10.74
C ILE A 45 -0.51 12.56 -11.47
N PRO A 46 -0.02 12.62 -12.72
CA PRO A 46 0.56 11.47 -13.44
C PRO A 46 1.79 10.84 -12.75
N ARG A 47 1.98 9.53 -12.94
CA ARG A 47 3.05 8.74 -12.29
C ARG A 47 4.48 9.25 -12.55
N PHE A 48 4.74 9.84 -13.73
CA PHE A 48 6.09 10.32 -14.03
C PHE A 48 6.53 11.44 -13.07
N ILE A 49 5.58 12.19 -12.50
CA ILE A 49 5.85 13.23 -11.50
C ILE A 49 6.07 12.62 -10.11
N ASP A 50 5.39 11.52 -9.76
CA ASP A 50 5.67 10.77 -8.52
C ASP A 50 7.12 10.30 -8.47
N ARG A 51 7.66 9.83 -9.60
CA ARG A 51 9.07 9.40 -9.70
C ARG A 51 10.07 10.50 -9.36
N PHE A 52 9.72 11.77 -9.60
CA PHE A 52 10.56 12.92 -9.19
C PHE A 52 10.48 13.20 -7.68
N LEU A 53 9.46 12.69 -6.99
CA LEU A 53 9.27 12.83 -5.55
C LEU A 53 9.87 11.66 -4.78
N ASP A 54 10.08 10.51 -5.43
CA ASP A 54 10.84 9.37 -4.90
C ASP A 54 12.37 9.57 -4.94
N VAL A 55 12.86 10.79 -5.23
CA VAL A 55 14.29 11.09 -5.19
C VAL A 55 14.85 10.94 -3.76
N PRO A 56 16.03 10.30 -3.58
CA PRO A 56 16.60 10.00 -2.26
C PRO A 56 16.73 11.20 -1.33
N TRP A 57 16.90 12.41 -1.88
CA TRP A 57 16.96 13.65 -1.10
C TRP A 57 15.62 14.01 -0.45
N LEU A 58 14.48 13.81 -1.14
CA LEU A 58 13.16 14.09 -0.57
C LEU A 58 12.81 13.07 0.50
N ILE A 59 13.11 11.79 0.26
CA ILE A 59 12.98 10.71 1.24
C ILE A 59 13.80 11.03 2.48
N ARG A 60 15.08 11.42 2.34
CA ARG A 60 15.93 11.81 3.48
C ARG A 60 15.38 13.01 4.23
N LYS A 61 14.83 14.03 3.55
CA LYS A 61 14.27 15.23 4.19
C LYS A 61 12.96 14.96 4.94
N VAL A 62 12.20 13.95 4.50
CA VAL A 62 10.96 13.50 5.15
C VAL A 62 11.27 12.53 6.31
N SER A 63 12.21 11.60 6.13
CA SER A 63 12.67 10.69 7.18
C SER A 63 13.46 11.38 8.29
N SER A 64 14.26 12.41 7.98
CA SER A 64 15.08 13.13 8.98
C SER A 64 14.25 13.96 9.96
N LYS A 65 12.97 14.20 9.68
CA LYS A 65 12.08 14.93 10.58
C LYS A 65 11.36 14.03 11.58
N GLY A 66 11.48 12.71 11.48
CA GLY A 66 10.57 11.80 12.16
C GLY A 66 9.17 12.06 11.65
N MET A 67 8.62 11.18 10.81
CA MET A 67 7.20 11.29 10.48
C MET A 67 6.39 10.88 11.71
N GLU A 68 6.32 11.75 12.72
CA GLU A 68 5.42 11.62 13.84
C GLU A 68 4.01 11.91 13.31
N ILE A 69 3.40 10.87 12.74
CA ILE A 69 2.03 10.93 12.28
C ILE A 69 1.18 10.98 13.55
N LYS A 70 0.50 12.13 13.76
CA LYS A 70 -0.42 12.28 14.89
C LYS A 70 -1.44 11.12 14.86
N PRO A 71 -1.85 10.54 16.00
CA PRO A 71 -2.79 9.41 16.04
C PRO A 71 -4.05 9.61 15.18
N LYS A 72 -4.59 10.84 15.17
CA LYS A 72 -5.72 11.23 14.31
C LYS A 72 -5.42 11.13 12.81
N GLN A 73 -4.22 11.51 12.39
CA GLN A 73 -3.79 11.41 11.00
C GLN A 73 -3.54 9.96 10.60
N LEU A 74 -3.04 9.15 11.52
CA LEU A 74 -2.83 7.72 11.32
C LEU A 74 -4.18 7.01 11.13
N GLY A 75 -5.15 7.23 12.02
CA GLY A 75 -6.50 6.66 11.88
C GLY A 75 -7.20 7.10 10.58
N ALA A 76 -7.10 8.38 10.22
CA ALA A 76 -7.63 8.86 8.93
C ALA A 76 -6.97 8.19 7.72
N LEU A 77 -5.67 7.87 7.81
CA LEU A 77 -4.94 7.16 6.77
C LEU A 77 -5.38 5.69 6.72
N THR A 78 -5.48 5.01 7.86
CA THR A 78 -5.93 3.62 7.95
C THR A 78 -7.30 3.44 7.30
N VAL A 79 -8.29 4.25 7.70
CA VAL A 79 -9.64 4.21 7.09
C VAL A 79 -9.58 4.50 5.59
N SER A 80 -8.75 5.44 5.16
CA SER A 80 -8.56 5.73 3.73
C SER A 80 -8.02 4.53 2.95
N MET A 81 -7.05 3.81 3.51
CA MET A 81 -6.46 2.61 2.90
C MET A 81 -7.50 1.48 2.81
N LEU A 82 -8.25 1.23 3.88
CA LEU A 82 -9.30 0.21 3.92
C LEU A 82 -10.45 0.48 2.94
N ARG A 83 -10.74 1.76 2.64
CA ARG A 83 -11.70 2.14 1.59
C ARG A 83 -11.22 1.82 0.16
N GLY A 84 -9.96 1.44 -0.03
CA GLY A 84 -9.45 0.92 -1.29
C GLY A 84 -9.65 1.89 -2.46
N LYS A 85 -10.40 1.46 -3.48
CA LYS A 85 -10.72 2.28 -4.67
C LYS A 85 -11.47 3.59 -4.34
N ASN A 86 -12.13 3.64 -3.19
CA ASN A 86 -12.87 4.81 -2.70
C ASN A 86 -12.03 5.67 -1.73
N GLY A 87 -10.80 5.24 -1.42
CA GLY A 87 -9.86 5.96 -0.58
C GLY A 87 -9.07 7.05 -1.30
N HIS A 88 -8.21 7.75 -0.55
CA HIS A 88 -7.27 8.71 -1.12
C HIS A 88 -6.16 8.02 -1.92
N GLN A 89 -5.77 6.79 -1.55
CA GLN A 89 -4.72 5.99 -2.18
C GLN A 89 -5.22 5.14 -3.37
N ARG A 90 -6.41 5.44 -3.90
CA ARG A 90 -7.03 4.70 -5.02
C ARG A 90 -6.14 4.55 -6.26
N LYS A 91 -5.19 5.48 -6.47
CA LYS A 91 -4.24 5.42 -7.59
C LYS A 91 -3.28 4.25 -7.42
N GLU A 92 -2.84 3.99 -6.19
CA GLU A 92 -1.99 2.84 -5.87
C GLU A 92 -2.76 1.53 -6.01
N VAL A 93 -4.03 1.49 -5.60
CA VAL A 93 -4.91 0.33 -5.81
C VAL A 93 -5.02 0.00 -7.30
N LYS A 94 -5.33 1.00 -8.15
CA LYS A 94 -5.39 0.82 -9.61
C LYS A 94 -4.06 0.38 -10.20
N ARG A 95 -2.95 0.92 -9.68
CA ARG A 95 -1.59 0.56 -10.13
C ARG A 95 -1.26 -0.88 -9.79
N LEU A 96 -1.57 -1.33 -8.57
CA LEU A 96 -1.40 -2.72 -8.15
C LEU A 96 -2.22 -3.65 -9.04
N CYS A 97 -3.51 -3.40 -9.20
CA CYS A 97 -4.38 -4.27 -10.01
C CYS A 97 -3.93 -4.31 -11.48
N SER A 98 -3.57 -3.16 -12.07
CA SER A 98 -3.04 -3.14 -13.44
C SER A 98 -1.72 -3.89 -13.58
N TRP A 99 -0.85 -3.83 -12.57
CA TRP A 99 0.43 -4.54 -12.63
C TRP A 99 0.25 -6.04 -12.44
N LEU A 100 -0.57 -6.46 -11.46
CA LEU A 100 -0.94 -7.85 -11.25
C LEU A 100 -1.55 -8.45 -12.52
N ARG A 101 -2.49 -7.75 -13.16
CA ARG A 101 -3.16 -8.23 -14.38
C ARG A 101 -2.24 -8.32 -15.61
N LYS A 102 -1.35 -7.33 -15.80
CA LYS A 102 -0.56 -7.24 -17.04
C LYS A 102 0.78 -7.95 -16.96
N SER A 103 1.43 -7.89 -15.81
CA SER A 103 2.82 -8.28 -15.65
C SER A 103 2.95 -9.63 -14.93
N LEU A 104 2.33 -9.77 -13.74
CA LEU A 104 2.50 -10.96 -12.91
C LEU A 104 1.56 -12.11 -13.30
N LYS A 105 0.27 -11.80 -13.51
CA LYS A 105 -0.82 -12.74 -13.81
C LYS A 105 -0.92 -13.91 -12.81
N PRO A 106 -1.07 -13.63 -11.51
CA PRO A 106 -1.13 -14.68 -10.49
C PRO A 106 -2.46 -15.44 -10.53
N ASP A 107 -2.45 -16.69 -10.07
CA ASP A 107 -3.66 -17.48 -9.85
C ASP A 107 -4.31 -17.19 -8.48
N VAL A 108 -3.53 -16.71 -7.51
CA VAL A 108 -3.97 -16.39 -6.14
C VAL A 108 -3.21 -15.18 -5.62
N VAL A 109 -3.90 -14.31 -4.85
CA VAL A 109 -3.25 -13.23 -4.10
C VAL A 109 -3.45 -13.45 -2.60
N VAL A 110 -2.36 -13.34 -1.84
CA VAL A 110 -2.37 -13.33 -0.37
C VAL A 110 -1.87 -11.98 0.11
N LEU A 111 -2.73 -11.25 0.81
CA LEU A 111 -2.41 -9.98 1.44
C LEU A 111 -1.81 -10.24 2.82
N SER A 112 -0.60 -9.74 3.07
CA SER A 112 0.16 -10.01 4.30
C SER A 112 -0.43 -9.40 5.58
N ASN A 113 -1.29 -8.39 5.44
CA ASN A 113 -1.99 -7.77 6.56
C ASN A 113 -3.31 -7.14 6.12
N LEU A 114 -4.15 -6.80 7.10
CA LEU A 114 -5.47 -6.24 6.83
C LEU A 114 -5.42 -4.80 6.30
N LEU A 115 -4.35 -4.04 6.56
CA LEU A 115 -4.23 -2.64 6.12
C LEU A 115 -4.22 -2.48 4.59
N ILE A 116 -3.66 -3.45 3.87
CA ILE A 116 -3.76 -3.51 2.40
C ILE A 116 -5.05 -4.19 1.91
N GLY A 117 -5.87 -4.71 2.82
CA GLY A 117 -7.13 -5.42 2.58
C GLY A 117 -8.13 -4.62 1.73
N GLY A 118 -8.10 -3.30 1.78
CA GLY A 118 -8.94 -2.43 0.94
C GLY A 118 -8.76 -2.66 -0.57
N CYS A 119 -7.65 -3.26 -1.00
CA CYS A 119 -7.42 -3.62 -2.41
C CYS A 119 -8.20 -4.87 -2.85
N ALA A 120 -8.60 -5.74 -1.93
CA ALA A 120 -9.16 -7.05 -2.24
C ALA A 120 -10.39 -6.97 -3.18
N PRO A 121 -11.37 -6.06 -2.99
CA PRO A 121 -12.49 -5.95 -3.91
C PRO A 121 -12.04 -5.59 -5.34
N SER A 122 -11.08 -4.69 -5.49
CA SER A 122 -10.55 -4.30 -6.80
C SER A 122 -9.77 -5.41 -7.47
N ILE A 123 -8.96 -6.16 -6.72
CA ILE A 123 -8.22 -7.30 -7.26
C ILE A 123 -9.19 -8.37 -7.75
N ARG A 124 -10.21 -8.72 -6.94
CA ARG A 124 -11.24 -9.69 -7.34
C ARG A 124 -11.98 -9.26 -8.61
N THR A 125 -12.39 -7.99 -8.69
CA THR A 125 -13.07 -7.46 -9.89
C THR A 125 -12.17 -7.42 -11.12
N ASP A 126 -10.89 -7.05 -10.98
CA ASP A 126 -10.02 -6.81 -12.13
C ASP A 126 -9.36 -8.10 -12.68
N LEU A 127 -9.18 -9.12 -11.83
CA LEU A 127 -8.45 -10.36 -12.14
C LEU A 127 -9.31 -11.64 -12.09
N ASP A 128 -10.45 -11.63 -11.40
CA ASP A 128 -11.33 -12.82 -11.23
C ASP A 128 -10.63 -14.03 -10.57
N ILE A 129 -9.81 -13.75 -9.53
CA ILE A 129 -9.03 -14.77 -8.79
C ILE A 129 -9.33 -14.76 -7.28
N PRO A 130 -9.04 -15.86 -6.57
CA PRO A 130 -9.07 -15.90 -5.11
C PRO A 130 -8.12 -14.87 -4.48
N VAL A 131 -8.64 -14.15 -3.47
CA VAL A 131 -7.86 -13.20 -2.67
C VAL A 131 -8.05 -13.52 -1.20
N PHE A 132 -6.94 -13.84 -0.54
CA PHE A 132 -6.84 -14.11 0.89
C PHE A 132 -6.14 -12.94 1.60
N ALA A 133 -6.36 -12.81 2.90
CA ALA A 133 -5.64 -11.89 3.75
C ALA A 133 -5.22 -12.63 5.04
N THR A 134 -4.00 -12.38 5.49
CA THR A 134 -3.53 -12.81 6.79
C THR A 134 -3.76 -11.70 7.81
N LEU A 135 -4.12 -12.08 9.04
CA LEU A 135 -4.18 -11.18 10.18
C LEU A 135 -2.83 -11.25 10.89
N GLN A 136 -2.11 -10.13 10.94
CA GLN A 136 -0.78 -10.08 11.54
C GLN A 136 -0.75 -9.08 12.70
N GLY A 137 -1.44 -9.40 13.80
CA GLY A 137 -1.57 -8.49 14.94
C GLY A 137 -2.24 -7.16 14.58
N ASP A 138 -3.01 -7.15 13.48
CA ASP A 138 -3.71 -5.97 12.98
C ASP A 138 -4.80 -5.50 13.94
N ASP A 139 -5.35 -6.41 14.75
CA ASP A 139 -6.35 -6.16 15.77
C ASP A 139 -5.87 -5.16 16.82
N ILE A 140 -4.67 -5.37 17.38
CA ILE A 140 -4.07 -4.47 18.38
C ILE A 140 -3.88 -3.08 17.77
N PHE A 141 -3.36 -3.01 16.53
CA PHE A 141 -3.18 -1.74 15.83
C PHE A 141 -4.50 -1.01 15.56
N LEU A 142 -5.54 -1.74 15.16
CA LEU A 142 -6.87 -1.18 14.91
C LEU A 142 -7.55 -0.71 16.20
N ASP A 143 -7.33 -1.41 17.30
CA ASP A 143 -7.84 -1.05 18.62
C ASP A 143 -7.21 0.22 19.19
N ASP A 144 -5.95 0.49 18.86
CA ASP A 144 -5.24 1.71 19.25
C ASP A 144 -5.64 2.96 18.42
N LEU A 145 -6.52 2.79 17.42
CA LEU A 145 -7.02 3.94 16.66
C LEU A 145 -7.88 4.85 17.55
N VAL A 146 -7.70 6.15 17.36
CA VAL A 146 -8.54 7.15 18.03
C VAL A 146 -9.90 7.28 17.33
N GLU A 147 -10.94 7.61 18.08
CA GLU A 147 -12.24 7.93 17.50
C GLU A 147 -12.16 9.17 16.57
N PRO A 148 -12.97 9.23 15.49
CA PRO A 148 -14.02 8.30 15.10
C PRO A 148 -13.52 7.14 14.21
N TYR A 149 -12.21 6.91 14.10
CA TYR A 149 -11.65 5.99 13.10
C TYR A 149 -11.68 4.53 13.55
N ARG A 150 -11.64 4.28 14.86
CA ARG A 150 -11.75 2.93 15.42
C ARG A 150 -13.11 2.29 15.14
N SER A 151 -14.17 3.09 15.18
CA SER A 151 -15.55 2.64 14.97
C SER A 151 -16.01 2.58 13.50
N GLN A 152 -15.10 2.81 12.54
CA GLN A 152 -15.39 2.83 11.09
C GLN A 152 -14.88 1.58 10.38
#